data_AF-A0A839WXH1-F1
#
_entry.id   AF-A0A839WXH1-F1
#
_cell.length_a   1.000
_cell.length_b   1.000
_cell.length_c   1.000
_cell.angle_alpha   90.00
_cell.angle_beta   90.00
_cell.angle_gamma   90.00
#
_symmetry.space_group_name_H-M   'P 1'
#
loop_
_entity.id
_entity.type
_entity.pdbx_description
1 polymer ?
#
loop_
_entity_poly.entity_id
_entity_poly.type
_entity_poly.pdbx_seq_one_letter_code
_entity_poly.pdbx_strand_id
1 'polypeptide(L)'
;MRSSSTIPIKAFTRWHQWSTPLGFVLASTAFVGIVFGLNQPLLAIGVAVVALVVPPLVAFLGFPTRDDVRIESDGLVFARRAAVRFADIAQWGTDDYLKLVRRGAPTVLVSALDGPGRDRLLGEFQAAFGAWQARRPVVERAAVRTHFYGGARGRLVGVLILALGITCVVMALRLREPSAALAFTGGLGGLFGLVMLLGRRG
;
A
#
# COMPACT_ATOMS: atom_id res chain seq x y z
N MET A 1 -15.15 11.46 26.49
CA MET A 1 -16.08 10.33 26.29
C MET A 1 -15.27 9.13 25.81
N ARG A 2 -15.30 8.00 26.53
CA ARG A 2 -14.58 6.77 26.15
C ARG A 2 -15.46 5.97 25.21
N SER A 3 -15.11 5.92 23.93
CA SER A 3 -15.61 4.94 22.98
C SER A 3 -14.97 3.60 23.33
N SER A 4 -15.67 2.75 24.10
CA SER A 4 -15.20 1.43 24.52
C SER A 4 -15.47 0.33 23.49
N SER A 5 -16.02 0.67 22.32
CA SER A 5 -16.37 -0.30 21.29
C SER A 5 -15.24 -0.47 20.28
N THR A 6 -14.93 -1.72 19.96
CA THR A 6 -13.99 -2.11 18.94
C THR A 6 -14.45 -1.70 17.54
N ILE A 7 -13.49 -1.36 16.68
CA ILE A 7 -13.70 -1.05 15.26
C ILE A 7 -13.17 -2.23 14.44
N PRO A 8 -13.98 -2.87 13.59
CA PRO A 8 -13.52 -3.97 12.75
C PRO A 8 -12.66 -3.43 11.60
N ILE A 9 -11.50 -4.04 11.42
CA ILE A 9 -10.47 -3.56 10.49
C ILE A 9 -9.82 -4.70 9.70
N LYS A 10 -9.14 -4.31 8.62
CA LYS A 10 -8.04 -5.03 8.02
C LYS A 10 -6.74 -4.30 8.30
N ALA A 11 -5.77 -5.02 8.85
CA ALA A 11 -4.44 -4.49 9.05
C ALA A 11 -3.39 -5.26 8.24
N PHE A 12 -2.66 -4.52 7.42
CA PHE A 12 -1.63 -5.02 6.51
C PHE A 12 -0.24 -4.56 6.98
N THR A 13 0.78 -5.30 6.58
CA THR A 13 2.18 -4.89 6.73
C THR A 13 2.81 -4.60 5.38
N ARG A 14 4.00 -3.99 5.40
CA ARG A 14 4.89 -3.89 4.23
C ARG A 14 5.08 -5.22 3.48
N TRP A 15 5.05 -6.36 4.16
CA TRP A 15 5.16 -7.68 3.53
C TRP A 15 4.00 -7.97 2.56
N HIS A 16 2.78 -7.58 2.94
CA HIS A 16 1.61 -7.75 2.07
C HIS A 16 1.71 -6.83 0.86
N GLN A 17 2.15 -5.58 1.06
CA GLN A 17 2.35 -4.63 -0.03
C GLN A 17 3.38 -5.12 -1.06
N TRP A 18 4.44 -5.78 -0.61
CA TRP A 18 5.49 -6.30 -1.48
C TRP A 18 5.15 -7.66 -2.10
N SER A 19 4.24 -8.43 -1.51
CA SER A 19 3.89 -9.77 -2.01
C SER A 19 3.37 -9.73 -3.45
N THR A 20 2.47 -8.79 -3.77
CA THR A 20 1.90 -8.65 -5.11
C THR A 20 2.94 -8.26 -6.17
N PRO A 21 3.70 -7.15 -6.04
CA PRO A 21 4.70 -6.80 -7.05
C PRO A 21 5.80 -7.84 -7.16
N LEU A 22 6.21 -8.48 -6.06
CA LEU A 22 7.17 -9.58 -6.10
C LEU A 22 6.62 -10.76 -6.91
N GLY A 23 5.36 -11.14 -6.68
CA GLY A 23 4.71 -12.21 -7.43
C GLY A 23 4.65 -11.92 -8.92
N PHE A 24 4.32 -10.68 -9.32
CA PHE A 24 4.34 -10.27 -10.72
C PHE A 24 5.75 -10.37 -11.34
N VAL A 25 6.77 -9.83 -10.66
CA VAL A 25 8.15 -9.90 -11.16
C VAL A 25 8.59 -11.35 -11.32
N LEU A 26 8.39 -12.18 -10.30
CA LEU A 26 8.75 -13.61 -10.35
C LEU A 26 8.02 -14.34 -11.48
N ALA A 27 6.71 -14.10 -11.63
CA ALA A 27 5.91 -14.75 -12.65
C ALA A 27 6.31 -14.33 -14.06
N SER A 28 6.50 -13.03 -14.30
CA SER A 28 6.94 -12.53 -15.61
C SER A 28 8.34 -13.01 -15.95
N THR A 29 9.29 -12.96 -15.01
CA THR A 29 10.66 -13.44 -15.24
C THR A 29 10.70 -14.95 -15.50
N ALA A 30 9.97 -15.74 -14.71
CA ALA A 30 9.89 -17.19 -14.91
C ALA A 30 9.22 -17.54 -16.25
N PHE A 31 8.12 -16.88 -16.58
CA PHE A 31 7.41 -17.13 -17.84
C PHE A 31 8.31 -16.87 -19.05
N VAL A 32 8.91 -15.69 -19.13
CA VAL A 32 9.82 -15.30 -20.23
C VAL A 32 11.02 -16.25 -20.27
N GLY A 33 11.66 -16.52 -19.13
CA GLY A 33 12.83 -17.40 -19.05
C GLY A 33 12.55 -18.82 -19.54
N ILE A 34 11.42 -19.40 -19.14
CA ILE A 34 11.07 -20.79 -19.51
C ILE A 34 10.59 -20.87 -20.95
N VAL A 35 9.78 -19.92 -21.42
CA VAL A 35 9.32 -19.90 -22.83
C VAL A 35 10.50 -19.75 -23.78
N PHE A 36 11.39 -18.78 -23.56
CA PHE A 36 12.47 -18.52 -24.51
C PHE A 36 13.73 -19.37 -24.27
N GLY A 37 13.97 -19.83 -23.04
CA GLY A 37 15.15 -20.64 -22.71
C GLY A 37 14.91 -22.15 -22.84
N LEU A 38 13.73 -22.64 -22.45
CA LEU A 38 13.41 -24.07 -22.43
C LEU A 38 12.38 -24.47 -23.48
N ASN A 39 11.71 -23.51 -24.13
CA ASN A 39 10.64 -23.75 -25.11
C ASN A 39 9.49 -24.62 -24.58
N GLN A 40 9.17 -24.47 -23.29
CA GLN A 40 8.13 -25.25 -22.61
C GLN A 40 7.00 -24.33 -22.11
N PRO A 41 6.04 -23.96 -22.97
CA PRO A 41 5.02 -22.96 -22.64
C PRO A 41 4.08 -23.41 -21.52
N LEU A 42 3.70 -24.70 -21.47
CA LEU A 42 2.84 -25.22 -20.41
C LEU A 42 3.52 -25.18 -19.04
N LEU A 43 4.82 -25.49 -18.97
CA LEU A 43 5.62 -25.36 -17.75
C LEU A 43 5.72 -23.90 -17.32
N ALA A 44 5.98 -22.99 -18.28
CA ALA A 44 6.05 -21.56 -18.02
C ALA A 44 4.78 -21.01 -17.38
N ILE A 45 3.61 -21.43 -17.88
CA ILE A 45 2.30 -21.08 -17.29
C ILE A 45 2.20 -21.61 -15.87
N GLY A 46 2.50 -22.90 -15.64
CA GLY A 46 2.43 -23.51 -14.32
C GLY A 46 3.30 -22.78 -13.29
N VAL A 47 4.56 -22.50 -13.64
CA VAL A 47 5.48 -21.77 -12.75
C VAL A 47 5.05 -20.33 -12.53
N ALA A 48 4.56 -19.63 -13.56
CA ALA A 48 4.07 -18.27 -13.42
C ALA A 48 2.86 -18.17 -12.48
N VAL A 49 1.91 -19.12 -12.57
CA VAL A 49 0.77 -19.19 -11.65
C VAL A 49 1.24 -19.42 -10.22
N VAL A 50 2.17 -20.36 -9.99
CA VAL A 50 2.74 -20.59 -8.66
C VAL A 50 3.43 -19.33 -8.13
N ALA A 51 4.21 -18.66 -8.96
CA ALA A 51 4.91 -17.42 -8.60
C ALA A 51 3.95 -16.26 -8.26
N LEU A 52 2.78 -16.20 -8.89
CA LEU A 52 1.73 -15.20 -8.55
C LEU A 52 1.04 -15.52 -7.23
N VAL A 53 0.83 -16.80 -6.91
CA VAL A 53 -0.03 -17.24 -5.80
C VAL A 53 0.75 -17.39 -4.49
N VAL A 54 1.98 -17.93 -4.54
CA VAL A 54 2.76 -18.26 -3.34
C VAL A 54 3.10 -17.02 -2.48
N PRO A 55 3.62 -15.90 -3.03
CA PRO A 55 3.99 -14.77 -2.19
C PRO A 55 2.80 -14.15 -1.43
N PRO A 56 1.63 -13.93 -2.05
CA PRO A 56 0.43 -13.52 -1.30
C PRO A 56 0.04 -14.53 -0.22
N LEU A 57 -0.01 -15.83 -0.53
CA LEU A 57 -0.37 -16.86 0.47
C LEU A 57 0.53 -16.81 1.70
N VAL A 58 1.85 -16.74 1.49
CA VAL A 58 2.82 -16.63 2.60
C VAL A 58 2.58 -15.36 3.41
N ALA A 59 2.32 -14.22 2.76
CA ALA A 59 2.04 -12.97 3.45
C ALA A 59 0.76 -13.04 4.31
N PHE A 60 -0.32 -13.61 3.77
CA PHE A 60 -1.61 -13.72 4.47
C PHE A 60 -1.62 -14.80 5.57
N LEU A 61 -0.90 -15.91 5.38
CA LEU A 61 -0.76 -16.97 6.41
C LEU A 61 0.10 -16.50 7.58
N GLY A 62 1.21 -15.80 7.31
CA GLY A 62 2.07 -15.28 8.36
C GLY A 62 1.45 -14.13 9.16
N PHE A 63 0.37 -13.52 8.65
CA PHE A 63 -0.21 -12.32 9.28
C PHE A 63 -1.69 -12.11 8.89
N PRO A 64 -2.63 -12.80 9.58
CA PRO A 64 -4.05 -12.79 9.24
C PRO A 64 -4.63 -11.37 9.27
N THR A 65 -5.12 -10.85 8.14
CA THR A 65 -5.37 -9.40 7.97
C THR A 65 -6.57 -8.86 8.73
N ARG A 66 -7.60 -9.66 9.00
CA ARG A 66 -8.79 -9.22 9.74
C ARG A 66 -8.49 -9.12 11.24
N ASP A 67 -8.88 -8.00 11.84
CA ASP A 67 -8.75 -7.77 13.26
C ASP A 67 -9.80 -6.78 13.77
N ASP A 68 -9.82 -6.59 15.08
CA ASP A 68 -10.57 -5.53 15.74
C ASP A 68 -9.60 -4.60 16.44
N VAL A 69 -9.82 -3.29 16.34
CA VAL A 69 -8.96 -2.29 16.95
C VAL A 69 -9.74 -1.42 17.93
N ARG A 70 -9.12 -1.09 19.06
CA ARG A 70 -9.57 -0.09 20.01
C ARG A 70 -8.49 0.98 20.12
N ILE A 71 -8.91 2.24 20.08
CA ILE A 71 -8.00 3.37 20.23
C ILE A 71 -8.00 3.78 21.71
N GLU A 72 -6.83 3.69 22.34
CA GLU A 72 -6.62 4.01 23.74
C GLU A 72 -5.79 5.30 23.88
N SER A 73 -5.54 5.72 25.12
CA SER A 73 -4.86 6.98 25.42
C SER A 73 -3.37 6.98 25.09
N ASP A 74 -2.78 5.80 24.89
CA ASP A 74 -1.35 5.56 24.66
C ASP A 74 -1.04 4.82 23.36
N GLY A 75 -2.07 4.33 22.63
CA GLY A 75 -1.86 3.58 21.40
C GLY A 75 -3.12 2.98 20.79
N LEU A 76 -2.91 2.15 19.77
CA LEU A 76 -3.92 1.29 19.17
C LEU A 76 -3.75 -0.12 19.73
N VAL A 77 -4.80 -0.64 20.36
CA VAL A 77 -4.84 -2.00 20.88
C VAL A 77 -5.62 -2.86 19.90
N PHE A 78 -5.02 -3.97 19.48
CA PHE A 78 -5.61 -4.91 18.53
C PHE A 78 -6.04 -6.17 19.27
N ALA A 79 -7.14 -6.80 18.84
CA ALA A 79 -7.64 -8.01 19.49
C ALA A 79 -6.71 -9.22 19.27
N ARG A 80 -6.13 -9.36 18.07
CA ARG A 80 -5.29 -10.51 17.70
C ARG A 80 -3.82 -10.18 17.54
N ARG A 81 -3.41 -8.93 17.80
CA ARG A 81 -2.07 -8.43 17.48
C ARG A 81 -1.49 -7.59 18.59
N ALA A 82 -0.16 -7.45 18.55
CA ALA A 82 0.54 -6.53 19.44
C ALA A 82 0.02 -5.10 19.26
N ALA A 83 -0.20 -4.42 20.38
CA ALA A 83 -0.57 -3.02 20.40
C ALA A 83 0.49 -2.15 19.69
N VAL A 84 0.03 -1.09 19.04
CA VAL A 84 0.90 -0.06 18.46
C VAL A 84 0.85 1.15 19.37
N ARG A 85 1.90 1.34 20.18
CA ARG A 85 2.01 2.50 21.06
C ARG A 85 2.29 3.75 20.24
N PHE A 86 1.72 4.87 20.65
CA PHE A 86 1.97 6.17 20.02
C PHE A 86 3.45 6.58 20.08
N ALA A 87 4.16 6.18 21.14
CA ALA A 87 5.60 6.40 21.29
C ALA A 87 6.46 5.74 20.20
N ASP A 88 5.97 4.63 19.62
CA ASP A 88 6.70 3.87 18.61
C ASP A 88 6.49 4.43 17.19
N ILE A 89 5.55 5.36 17.03
CA ILE A 89 5.21 5.94 15.72
C ILE A 89 6.26 6.98 15.33
N ALA A 90 6.93 6.74 14.20
CA ALA A 90 7.83 7.70 13.58
C ALA A 90 7.10 8.63 12.61
N GLN A 91 6.20 8.08 11.81
CA GLN A 91 5.41 8.82 10.81
C GLN A 91 4.02 8.19 10.71
N TRP A 92 3.03 9.02 10.38
CA TRP A 92 1.67 8.54 10.15
C TRP A 92 1.04 9.22 8.94
N GLY A 93 -0.02 8.63 8.38
CA GLY A 93 -0.75 9.19 7.23
C GLY A 93 -2.17 8.65 7.18
N THR A 94 -3.08 9.41 6.55
CA THR A 94 -4.53 9.11 6.57
C THR A 94 -5.16 9.19 5.18
N ASP A 95 -4.37 9.12 4.11
CA ASP A 95 -4.83 9.35 2.74
C ASP A 95 -5.90 8.30 2.35
N ASP A 96 -5.48 7.05 2.12
CA ASP A 96 -6.40 5.95 1.76
C ASP A 96 -6.73 5.06 2.97
N TYR A 97 -5.75 4.89 3.86
CA TYR A 97 -5.80 4.07 5.07
C TYR A 97 -4.98 4.76 6.16
N LEU A 98 -5.18 4.34 7.41
CA LEU A 98 -4.32 4.77 8.51
C LEU A 98 -2.95 4.07 8.38
N LYS A 99 -1.96 4.81 7.91
CA LYS A 99 -0.58 4.34 7.76
C LYS A 99 0.21 4.68 9.02
N LEU A 100 0.86 3.69 9.61
CA LEU A 100 1.66 3.81 10.83
C LEU A 100 3.08 3.29 10.56
N VAL A 101 4.04 4.20 10.38
CA VAL A 101 5.46 3.86 10.28
C VAL A 101 6.03 3.83 11.68
N ARG A 102 6.53 2.67 12.10
CA ARG A 102 7.05 2.43 13.46
C ARG A 102 8.57 2.41 13.48
N ARG A 103 9.17 2.84 14.58
CA ARG A 103 10.62 2.74 14.82
C ARG A 103 10.96 1.27 15.14
N GLY A 104 11.91 0.69 14.41
CA GLY A 104 12.37 -0.69 14.66
C GLY A 104 11.36 -1.80 14.33
N ALA A 105 10.17 -1.47 13.78
CA ALA A 105 9.14 -2.45 13.45
C ALA A 105 8.52 -2.20 12.07
N PRO A 106 7.97 -3.23 11.40
CA PRO A 106 7.33 -3.06 10.09
C PRO A 106 6.21 -2.02 10.13
N THR A 107 6.07 -1.26 9.04
CA THR A 107 4.94 -0.36 8.81
C THR A 107 3.64 -1.14 8.84
N VAL A 108 2.64 -0.61 9.55
CA VAL A 108 1.29 -1.17 9.63
C VAL A 108 0.35 -0.23 8.89
N LEU A 109 -0.51 -0.79 8.06
CA LEU A 109 -1.63 -0.10 7.44
C LEU A 109 -2.90 -0.61 8.08
N VAL A 110 -3.77 0.29 8.51
CA VAL A 110 -5.05 -0.07 9.10
C VAL A 110 -6.17 0.54 8.27
N SER A 111 -7.09 -0.30 7.82
CA SER A 111 -8.24 0.09 7.02
C SER A 111 -9.49 -0.48 7.68
N ALA A 112 -10.48 0.34 7.96
CA ALA A 112 -11.77 -0.16 8.44
C ALA A 112 -12.47 -0.99 7.36
N LEU A 113 -13.35 -1.90 7.77
CA LEU A 113 -14.11 -2.73 6.82
C LEU A 113 -15.16 -1.95 6.04
N ASP A 114 -15.58 -0.79 6.56
CA ASP A 114 -16.67 0.04 6.05
C ASP A 114 -16.32 1.53 6.09
N GLY A 115 -17.06 2.34 5.32
CA GLY A 115 -16.89 3.81 5.26
C GLY A 115 -17.07 4.50 6.62
N PRO A 116 -18.19 4.26 7.34
CA PRO A 116 -18.39 4.83 8.67
C PRO A 116 -17.31 4.43 9.68
N GLY A 117 -16.89 3.18 9.68
CA GLY A 117 -15.77 2.70 10.50
C GLY A 117 -14.45 3.39 10.16
N ARG A 118 -14.22 3.77 8.90
CA ARG A 118 -13.00 4.50 8.48
C ARG A 118 -12.99 5.90 9.08
N ASP A 119 -14.08 6.65 8.95
CA ASP A 119 -14.15 8.02 9.46
C ASP A 119 -14.00 8.03 10.98
N ARG A 120 -14.64 7.07 11.64
CA ARG A 120 -14.49 6.83 13.07
C ARG A 120 -13.05 6.49 13.47
N LEU A 121 -12.42 5.54 12.80
CA LEU A 121 -11.04 5.13 13.06
C LEU A 121 -10.08 6.33 12.95
N LEU A 122 -10.20 7.12 11.87
CA LEU A 122 -9.34 8.26 11.62
C LEU A 122 -9.59 9.39 12.64
N GLY A 123 -10.85 9.69 12.95
CA GLY A 123 -11.23 10.71 13.92
C GLY A 123 -10.80 10.38 15.34
N GLU A 124 -11.09 9.16 15.81
CA GLU A 124 -10.67 8.69 17.13
C GLU A 124 -9.14 8.65 17.24
N PHE A 125 -8.43 8.22 16.18
CA PHE A 125 -6.96 8.19 16.18
C PHE A 125 -6.38 9.60 16.28
N GLN A 126 -6.86 10.55 15.46
CA GLN A 126 -6.37 11.93 15.48
C GLN A 126 -6.61 12.60 16.82
N ALA A 127 -7.79 12.39 17.42
CA ALA A 127 -8.13 12.94 18.73
C ALA A 127 -7.23 12.35 19.83
N ALA A 128 -7.08 11.01 19.88
CA ALA A 128 -6.28 10.34 20.89
C ALA A 128 -4.78 10.65 20.74
N PHE A 129 -4.25 10.60 19.51
CA PHE A 129 -2.85 10.90 19.22
C PHE A 129 -2.52 12.36 19.52
N GLY A 130 -3.39 13.30 19.12
CA GLY A 130 -3.24 14.72 19.45
C GLY A 130 -3.24 14.99 20.95
N ALA A 131 -4.18 14.37 21.69
CA ALA A 131 -4.22 14.48 23.15
C ALA A 131 -3.00 13.84 23.83
N TRP A 132 -2.48 12.74 23.29
CA TRP A 132 -1.24 12.13 23.77
C TRP A 132 -0.02 13.00 23.51
N GLN A 133 0.09 13.58 22.31
CA GLN A 133 1.18 14.45 21.92
C GLN A 133 1.20 15.76 22.73
N ALA A 134 0.03 16.34 23.02
CA ALA A 134 -0.10 17.53 23.85
C ALA A 134 0.39 17.35 25.31
N ARG A 135 0.42 16.09 25.80
CA ARG A 135 0.92 15.76 27.14
C ARG A 135 2.43 15.55 27.19
N ARG A 136 3.14 15.59 26.06
CA ARG A 136 4.58 15.28 25.97
C ARG A 136 5.42 16.55 25.80
N PRO A 137 6.61 16.62 26.41
CA PRO A 137 7.52 17.74 26.22
C PRO A 137 7.99 17.78 24.75
N VAL A 138 8.08 18.99 24.18
CA VAL A 138 8.38 19.29 22.76
C VAL A 138 9.68 18.65 22.24
N VAL A 139 10.57 18.24 23.13
CA VAL A 139 11.90 17.69 22.82
C VAL A 139 11.84 16.21 22.34
N GLU A 140 10.78 15.47 22.65
CA GLU A 140 10.59 14.12 22.08
C GLU A 140 10.19 14.25 20.60
N ARG A 141 10.99 13.66 19.69
CA ARG A 141 10.74 13.66 18.22
C ARG A 141 9.29 13.28 17.92
N ALA A 142 8.46 14.29 17.70
CA ALA A 142 7.05 14.14 17.37
C ALA A 142 6.89 13.32 16.07
N ALA A 143 5.93 12.41 16.05
CA ALA A 143 5.63 11.67 14.83
C ALA A 143 5.13 12.63 13.75
N VAL A 144 5.76 12.58 12.57
CA VAL A 144 5.44 13.52 11.49
C VAL A 144 4.29 12.97 10.67
N ARG A 145 3.27 13.81 10.43
CA ARG A 145 2.21 13.49 9.46
C ARG A 145 2.80 13.53 8.05
N THR A 146 2.56 12.48 7.28
CA THR A 146 3.07 12.32 5.92
C THR A 146 1.92 12.07 4.96
N HIS A 147 2.07 12.64 3.76
CA HIS A 147 1.14 12.46 2.66
C HIS A 147 1.87 11.78 1.51
N PHE A 148 1.24 10.75 0.93
CA PHE A 148 1.77 10.08 -0.25
C PHE A 148 1.41 10.87 -1.50
N TYR A 149 0.14 11.21 -1.68
CA TYR A 149 -0.32 12.05 -2.79
C TYR A 149 0.22 13.48 -2.61
N GLY A 150 0.73 14.07 -3.70
CA GLY A 150 1.33 15.40 -3.69
C GLY A 150 2.74 15.48 -3.08
N GLY A 151 3.21 14.46 -2.36
CA GLY A 151 4.58 14.35 -1.86
C GLY A 151 5.60 13.97 -2.92
N ALA A 152 6.90 14.20 -2.66
CA ALA A 152 7.98 13.94 -3.63
C ALA A 152 8.01 12.49 -4.13
N ARG A 153 7.74 11.51 -3.26
CA ARG A 153 7.66 10.10 -3.62
C ARG A 153 6.47 9.80 -4.54
N GLY A 154 5.29 10.37 -4.24
CA GLY A 154 4.11 10.21 -5.08
C GLY A 154 4.33 10.80 -6.48
N ARG A 155 4.96 11.98 -6.55
CA ARG A 155 5.35 12.61 -7.83
C ARG A 155 6.34 11.75 -8.62
N LEU A 156 7.39 11.22 -7.97
CA LEU A 156 8.37 10.37 -8.65
C LEU A 156 7.73 9.10 -9.23
N VAL A 157 6.83 8.46 -8.48
CA VAL A 157 6.04 7.32 -8.99
C VAL A 157 5.15 7.75 -10.15
N GLY A 158 4.50 8.92 -10.05
CA GLY A 158 3.70 9.49 -11.14
C GLY A 158 4.51 9.73 -12.42
N VAL A 159 5.74 10.25 -12.31
CA VAL A 159 6.66 10.40 -13.47
C VAL A 159 6.97 9.06 -14.10
N LEU A 160 7.31 8.04 -13.29
CA LEU A 160 7.63 6.72 -13.80
C LEU A 160 6.45 6.09 -14.56
N ILE A 161 5.24 6.16 -13.99
CA ILE A 161 4.03 5.65 -14.62
C ILE A 161 3.75 6.42 -15.93
N LEU A 162 3.90 7.74 -15.91
CA LEU A 162 3.70 8.58 -17.10
C LEU A 162 4.69 8.20 -18.22
N ALA A 163 5.97 8.07 -17.88
CA ALA A 163 7.01 7.67 -18.83
C ALA A 163 6.71 6.30 -19.45
N LEU A 164 6.34 5.31 -18.62
CA LEU A 164 5.95 3.98 -19.09
C LEU A 164 4.70 4.02 -19.99
N GLY A 165 3.70 4.82 -19.62
CA GLY A 165 2.50 5.02 -20.44
C GLY A 165 2.82 5.58 -21.82
N ILE A 166 3.68 6.61 -21.87
CA ILE A 166 4.16 7.19 -23.13
C ILE A 166 4.93 6.15 -23.95
N THR A 167 5.82 5.37 -23.33
CA THR A 167 6.56 4.30 -24.02
C THR A 167 5.61 3.27 -24.63
N CYS A 168 4.59 2.82 -23.89
CA CYS A 168 3.58 1.90 -24.40
C CYS A 168 2.83 2.46 -25.61
N VAL A 169 2.40 3.74 -25.56
CA VAL A 169 1.73 4.40 -26.69
C VAL A 169 2.66 4.49 -27.91
N VAL A 170 3.91 4.90 -27.70
CA VAL A 170 4.91 5.00 -28.78
C VAL A 170 5.18 3.63 -29.41
N MET A 171 5.32 2.58 -28.60
CA MET A 171 5.46 1.21 -29.10
C MET A 171 4.24 0.78 -29.90
N ALA A 172 3.03 1.06 -29.39
CA ALA A 172 1.77 0.69 -30.04
C ALA A 172 1.68 1.27 -31.45
N LEU A 173 2.09 2.53 -31.61
CA LEU A 173 2.06 3.25 -32.89
C LEU A 173 3.20 2.84 -33.84
N ARG A 174 4.29 2.27 -33.31
CA ARG A 174 5.44 1.82 -34.11
C ARG A 174 5.40 0.35 -34.51
N LEU A 175 4.42 -0.42 -34.02
CA LEU A 175 4.19 -1.80 -34.47
C LEU A 175 3.62 -1.79 -35.90
N ARG A 176 3.99 -2.82 -36.70
CA ARG A 176 3.46 -2.99 -38.08
C ARG A 176 1.94 -3.08 -38.11
N GLU A 177 1.36 -3.67 -37.07
CA GLU A 177 -0.07 -3.61 -36.78
C GLU A 177 -0.26 -2.84 -35.47
N PRO A 178 -0.87 -1.65 -35.49
CA PRO A 178 -1.02 -0.85 -34.30
C PRO A 178 -1.92 -1.55 -33.28
N SER A 179 -1.41 -1.75 -32.06
CA SER A 179 -2.16 -2.43 -31.00
C SER A 179 -3.02 -1.44 -30.22
N ALA A 180 -4.32 -1.44 -30.48
CA ALA A 180 -5.29 -0.62 -29.74
C ALA A 180 -5.27 -0.92 -28.23
N ALA A 181 -5.05 -2.18 -27.83
CA ALA A 181 -4.94 -2.58 -26.44
C ALA A 181 -3.72 -1.95 -25.74
N LEU A 182 -2.57 -1.92 -26.42
CA LEU A 182 -1.34 -1.33 -25.89
C LEU A 182 -1.45 0.20 -25.78
N ALA A 183 -2.05 0.84 -26.80
CA ALA A 183 -2.30 2.28 -26.80
C ALA A 183 -3.28 2.69 -25.69
N PHE A 184 -4.37 1.94 -25.48
CA PHE A 184 -5.35 2.21 -24.43
C PHE A 184 -4.74 2.01 -23.03
N THR A 185 -4.00 0.92 -22.83
CA THR A 185 -3.29 0.65 -21.56
C THR A 185 -2.26 1.74 -21.27
N GLY A 186 -1.48 2.15 -22.28
CA GLY A 186 -0.50 3.23 -22.16
C GLY A 186 -1.14 4.58 -21.88
N GLY A 187 -2.27 4.91 -22.53
CA GLY A 187 -3.02 6.14 -22.33
C GLY A 187 -3.63 6.23 -20.92
N LEU A 188 -4.31 5.18 -20.46
CA LEU A 188 -4.86 5.12 -19.09
C LEU A 188 -3.76 5.18 -18.03
N GLY A 189 -2.67 4.44 -18.24
CA GLY A 189 -1.49 4.49 -17.36
C GLY A 189 -0.92 5.91 -17.30
N GLY A 190 -0.71 6.55 -18.44
CA GLY A 190 -0.23 7.93 -18.53
C GLY A 190 -1.12 8.92 -17.80
N LEU A 191 -2.44 8.83 -18.00
CA LEU A 191 -3.41 9.68 -17.31
C LEU A 191 -3.35 9.50 -15.78
N PHE A 192 -3.24 8.26 -15.30
CA PHE A 192 -3.07 7.98 -13.88
C PHE A 192 -1.77 8.57 -13.31
N GLY A 193 -0.65 8.43 -14.03
CA GLY A 193 0.62 9.04 -13.67
C GLY A 193 0.53 10.57 -13.57
N LEU A 194 -0.20 11.19 -14.49
CA LEU A 194 -0.46 12.64 -14.51
C LEU A 194 -1.30 13.09 -13.31
N VAL A 195 -2.34 12.33 -12.93
CA VAL A 195 -3.12 12.60 -11.72
C VAL A 195 -2.25 12.50 -10.46
N MET A 196 -1.36 11.50 -10.37
CA MET A 196 -0.41 11.37 -9.25
C MET A 196 0.59 12.54 -9.17
N LEU A 197 1.03 13.04 -10.31
CA LEU A 197 1.93 14.20 -10.43
C LEU A 197 1.28 15.49 -9.95
N LEU A 198 0.04 15.73 -10.38
CA LEU A 198 -0.73 16.89 -9.97
C LEU A 198 -1.09 16.83 -8.48
N GLY A 199 -1.29 15.62 -7.96
CA GLY A 199 -1.66 15.35 -6.58
C GLY A 199 -3.07 15.84 -6.25
N ARG A 200 -3.68 15.30 -5.19
CA ARG A 200 -4.82 15.98 -4.57
C ARG A 200 -4.28 17.22 -3.86
N ARG A 201 -4.62 18.41 -4.39
CA ARG A 201 -4.59 19.66 -3.63
C ARG A 201 -5.80 19.62 -2.69
N GLY A 202 -5.64 18.98 -1.55
CA GLY A 202 -6.57 19.05 -0.42
C GLY A 202 -5.87 19.78 0.71
#